data_AF-A0A7V9JI04-F1
#
_entry.id   AF-A0A7V9JI04-F1
#
_cell.length_a   1.000
_cell.length_b   1.000
_cell.length_c   1.000
_cell.angle_alpha   90.00
_cell.angle_beta   90.00
_cell.angle_gamma   90.00
#
_symmetry.space_group_name_H-M   'P 1'
#
loop_
_entity.id
_entity.type
_entity.pdbx_description
1 polymer ?
#
loop_
_entity_poly.entity_id
_entity_poly.type
_entity_poly.pdbx_seq_one_letter_code
_entity_poly.pdbx_strand_id
1 'polypeptide(L)' 'MTAMAAVDLGAQSGRVALGRFDGERLTLTELNRFPNISVRAHGTLYWDALRLYGSVLEGLGAAARETGGDV' A
#
# COMPACT_ATOMS: atom_id res chain seq x y z
N MET A 1 -15.88 -14.80 2.72
CA MET A 1 -15.27 -13.77 1.86
C MET A 1 -13.88 -13.51 2.40
N THR A 2 -12.85 -13.82 1.64
CA THR A 2 -11.45 -13.63 2.06
C THR A 2 -11.01 -12.23 1.66
N ALA A 3 -10.46 -11.47 2.61
CA ALA A 3 -9.85 -10.17 2.36
C ALA A 3 -8.33 -10.31 2.36
N MET A 4 -7.66 -9.53 1.51
CA MET A 4 -6.19 -9.49 1.42
C MET A 4 -5.77 -8.05 1.11
N ALA A 5 -4.81 -7.51 1.86
CA ALA A 5 -4.14 -6.26 1.50
C ALA A 5 -2.90 -6.54 0.64
N ALA A 6 -2.76 -5.84 -0.48
CA ALA A 6 -1.60 -5.92 -1.36
C ALA A 6 -0.89 -4.57 -1.39
N VAL A 7 0.44 -4.60 -1.23
CA VAL A 7 1.31 -3.42 -1.32
C VAL A 7 2.18 -3.57 -2.57
N ASP A 8 2.12 -2.61 -3.48
CA ASP A 8 2.97 -2.54 -4.67
C ASP A 8 3.83 -1.28 -4.61
N LEU A 9 5.15 -1.43 -4.74
CA LEU A 9 6.13 -0.36 -4.69
C LEU A 9 6.88 -0.28 -6.03
N GLY A 10 6.40 0.61 -6.90
CA GLY A 10 7.06 0.93 -8.16
C GLY A 10 8.11 2.02 -8.00
N ALA A 11 8.91 2.25 -9.05
CA ALA A 11 9.99 3.23 -9.03
C ALA A 11 9.53 4.68 -8.79
N GLN A 12 8.32 5.05 -9.20
CA GLN A 12 7.80 6.42 -9.10
C GLN A 12 6.59 6.55 -8.17
N SER A 13 5.93 5.44 -7.84
CA SER A 13 4.72 5.43 -7.03
C SER A 13 4.57 4.10 -6.32
N GLY A 14 3.90 4.11 -5.18
CA GLY A 14 3.36 2.91 -4.54
C GLY A 14 1.85 2.98 -4.40
N ARG A 15 1.24 1.83 -4.14
CA ARG A 15 -0.18 1.74 -3.77
C ARG A 15 -0.43 0.62 -2.76
N VAL A 16 -1.49 0.78 -1.99
CA VAL A 16 -2.12 -0.28 -1.21
C VAL A 16 -3.51 -0.54 -1.78
N ALA A 17 -3.79 -1.79 -2.10
CA ALA A 17 -5.09 -2.24 -2.58
C ALA A 17 -5.68 -3.32 -1.68
N LEU A 18 -6.99 -3.33 -1.52
CA LEU A 18 -7.75 -4.38 -0.86
C LEU A 18 -8.38 -5.28 -1.91
N GLY A 19 -8.01 -6.56 -1.88
CA GLY A 19 -8.66 -7.63 -2.62
C GLY A 19 -9.71 -8.30 -1.76
N ARG A 20 -10.91 -8.53 -2.31
CA ARG A 20 -11.93 -9.38 -1.70
C ARG A 20 -12.32 -10.49 -2.65
N PHE A 21 -12.23 -11.72 -2.19
CA PHE A 21 -12.62 -12.91 -2.95
C PHE A 21 -13.78 -13.62 -2.25
N ASP A 22 -14.88 -13.80 -2.97
CA ASP A 22 -16.09 -14.48 -2.46
C ASP A 22 -16.13 -15.99 -2.75
N GLY A 23 -15.15 -16.51 -3.50
CA GLY A 23 -15.11 -17.90 -3.97
C GLY A 23 -15.27 -18.02 -5.48
N GLU A 24 -15.76 -16.97 -6.15
CA GLU A 24 -15.98 -16.93 -7.59
C GLU A 24 -15.38 -15.67 -8.22
N ARG A 25 -15.54 -14.52 -7.56
CA ARG A 25 -15.13 -13.21 -8.06
C ARG A 25 -14.14 -12.53 -7.13
N LEU A 26 -13.06 -12.00 -7.73
CA LEU A 26 -12.13 -11.09 -7.09
C LEU A 26 -12.56 -9.64 -7.38
N THR A 27 -12.73 -8.84 -6.33
CA THR A 27 -12.87 -7.38 -6.43
C THR A 27 -11.65 -6.70 -5.83
N LEU A 28 -11.21 -5.59 -6.43
CA LEU A 28 -10.05 -4.83 -6.01
C LEU A 28 -10.44 -3.38 -5.79
N THR A 29 -10.07 -2.84 -4.63
CA THR A 29 -10.23 -1.42 -4.30
C THR A 29 -8.87 -0.83 -4.00
N GLU A 30 -8.47 0.21 -4.73
CA GLU A 30 -7.28 0.99 -4.39
C GLU A 30 -7.59 1.89 -3.19
N LEU A 31 -6.85 1.72 -2.09
CA LEU A 31 -7.12 2.44 -0.84
C LEU A 31 -6.13 3.57 -0.58
N ASN A 32 -4.90 3.43 -1.06
CA ASN A 32 -3.90 4.47 -0.98
C ASN A 32 -3.00 4.43 -2.21
N ARG A 33 -2.72 5.58 -2.79
CA ARG A 33 -1.71 5.76 -3.83
C ARG A 33 -0.81 6.91 -3.42
N PHE A 34 0.49 6.67 -3.43
CA PHE A 34 1.48 7.61 -2.93
C PHE A 34 2.69 7.67 -3.87
N PRO A 35 3.41 8.80 -3.91
CA PRO A 35 4.62 8.91 -4.71
C PRO A 35 5.77 8.14 -4.05
N ASN A 36 6.61 7.50 -4.86
CA ASN A 36 7.89 6.96 -4.43
C ASN A 36 8.99 7.96 -4.83
N ILE A 37 9.36 8.83 -3.91
CA ILE A 37 10.37 9.87 -4.12
C ILE A 37 11.72 9.42 -3.57
N SER A 38 12.76 9.71 -4.34
CA SER A 38 14.13 9.53 -3.87
C SER A 38 14.56 10.71 -3.00
N VAL A 39 15.47 10.43 -2.08
CA VAL A 39 16.11 11.43 -1.22
C VAL A 39 17.61 11.37 -1.40
N ARG A 40 18.28 12.53 -1.34
CA ARG A 40 19.73 12.62 -1.37
C ARG A 40 20.27 12.79 0.04
N ALA A 41 21.19 11.93 0.45
CA ALA A 41 21.88 12.01 1.73
C ALA A 41 23.37 11.75 1.52
N HIS A 42 24.23 12.61 2.08
CA HIS A 42 25.68 12.52 1.91
C HIS A 42 26.15 12.33 0.45
N GLY A 43 25.50 13.01 -0.49
CA GLY A 43 25.83 12.94 -1.92
C GLY A 43 25.25 11.73 -2.68
N THR A 44 24.72 10.72 -1.99
CA THR A 44 24.14 9.51 -2.60
C THR A 44 22.62 9.60 -2.69
N LEU A 45 22.04 9.02 -3.74
CA LEU A 45 20.60 8.92 -3.93
C LEU A 45 20.07 7.63 -3.31
N TYR A 46 19.01 7.74 -2.50
CA TYR A 46 18.36 6.64 -1.82
C TYR A 46 16.85 6.66 -2.05
N TRP A 47 16.21 5.51 -1.85
CA TRP A 47 14.77 5.48 -1.59
C TRP A 47 14.47 6.06 -0.22
N ASP A 48 13.40 6.84 -0.11
CA ASP A 48 12.94 7.34 1.17
C ASP A 48 12.16 6.25 1.93
N ALA A 49 12.91 5.34 2.56
CA ALA A 49 12.33 4.16 3.22
C ALA A 49 11.32 4.53 4.33
N LEU A 50 11.55 5.63 5.05
CA LEU A 50 10.65 6.07 6.13
C LEU A 50 9.33 6.62 5.58
N ARG A 51 9.38 7.42 4.51
CA ARG A 51 8.14 7.88 3.85
C ARG A 51 7.38 6.72 3.21
N LEU A 52 8.08 5.78 2.58
CA LEU A 52 7.47 4.58 2.01
C LEU A 52 6.77 3.76 3.09
N TYR A 53 7.44 3.48 4.21
CA TYR A 53 6.86 2.75 5.32
C TYR A 53 5.62 3.45 5.90
N GLY A 54 5.68 4.76 6.13
CA GLY A 54 4.53 5.54 6.59
C GLY A 54 3.32 5.43 5.65
N SER A 55 3.55 5.58 4.35
CA SER A 55 2.50 5.50 3.33
C SER A 55 1.88 4.09 3.25
N VAL A 56 2.69 3.04 3.44
CA VAL A 56 2.22 1.66 3.53
C VAL A 56 1.34 1.48 4.77
N LEU A 57 1.76 1.95 5.94
CA LEU A 57 0.95 1.87 7.16
C LEU A 57 -0.37 2.62 7.05
N GLU A 58 -0.38 3.79 6.41
CA GLU A 58 -1.62 4.54 6.15
C GLU A 58 -2.60 3.72 5.30
N GLY A 59 -2.10 3.08 4.24
CA GLY A 59 -2.90 2.23 3.37
C GLY A 59 -3.40 0.95 4.06
N LEU A 60 -2.55 0.28 4.85
CA LEU A 60 -2.96 -0.88 5.64
C LEU A 60 -3.97 -0.51 6.72
N GLY A 61 -3.81 0.65 7.36
CA GLY A 61 -4.79 1.20 8.30
C GLY A 61 -6.13 1.48 7.63
N ALA A 62 -6.14 1.95 6.38
CA ALA A 62 -7.36 2.10 5.60
C ALA A 62 -8.01 0.73 5.31
N ALA A 63 -7.21 -0.28 4.95
CA ALA A 63 -7.72 -1.64 4.71
C ALA A 63 -8.35 -2.25 5.98
N ALA A 64 -7.72 -2.07 7.13
CA ALA A 64 -8.25 -2.52 8.41
C ALA A 64 -9.59 -1.82 8.76
N ARG A 65 -9.72 -0.51 8.51
CA ARG A 65 -11.00 0.20 8.72
C ARG A 65 -12.11 -0.30 7.79
N GLU A 66 -11.79 -0.55 6.52
CA GLU A 66 -12.74 -1.03 5.51
C GLU A 66 -13.24 -2.46 5.77
N THR A 67 -12.48 -3.24 6.52
CA THR A 67 -12.78 -4.66 6.84
C THR A 67 -13.25 -4.88 8.26
N GLY A 68 -13.20 -3.86 9.13
CA GLY A 68 -13.42 -4.03 10.56
C GLY A 68 -12.31 -4.80 11.27
N GLY A 69 -11.11 -4.85 10.68
CA GLY A 69 -9.92 -5.51 11.23
C GLY A 69 -9.62 -6.91 10.67
N ASP A 70 -10.51 -7.46 9.83
CA ASP A 70 -10.30 -8.75 9.14
C ASP A 70 -9.58 -8.53 7.79
N VAL A 71 -8.24 -8.37 7.87
CA VAL A 71 -7.31 -8.24 6.73
C VAL A 71 -6.20 -9.27 6.75
#